data_AF-A0A3C0EEE2-F1
#
_entry.id   AF-A0A3C0EEE2-F1
#
_cell.length_a   1.000
_cell.length_b   1.000
_cell.length_c   1.000
_cell.angle_alpha   90.00
_cell.angle_beta   90.00
_cell.angle_gamma   90.00
#
_symmetry.space_group_name_H-M   'P 1'
#
loop_
_entity.id
_entity.type
_entity.pdbx_description
1 polymer ?
#
loop_
_entity_poly.entity_id
_entity_poly.type
_entity_poly.pdbx_seq_one_letter_code
_entity_poly.pdbx_strand_id
1 'polypeptide(L)'
;MALHVLEFDHFENEETLVLTLEREGFSEQQQLEMVDRLLFDGNTDNPRWIINWMASELPSTQRELLLDLEKRLAEVRSVTG
;
A
#
# COMPACT_ATOMS: atom_id res chain seq x y z
N MET A 1 -26.48 11.01 15.05
CA MET A 1 -25.59 9.88 15.39
C MET A 1 -25.74 8.70 14.44
N ALA A 2 -26.95 8.28 14.03
CA ALA A 2 -27.10 7.17 13.07
C ALA A 2 -26.59 7.46 11.63
N LEU A 3 -26.65 8.71 11.17
CA LEU A 3 -26.22 9.09 9.81
C LEU A 3 -24.70 9.00 9.61
N HIS A 4 -23.90 9.44 10.60
CA HIS A 4 -22.44 9.36 10.55
C HIS A 4 -21.90 7.93 10.66
N VAL A 5 -22.63 7.04 11.34
CA VAL A 5 -22.26 5.61 11.42
C VAL A 5 -22.48 4.93 10.08
N LEU A 6 -23.57 5.28 9.37
CA LEU A 6 -23.87 4.74 8.04
C LEU A 6 -22.90 5.26 6.96
N GLU A 7 -22.43 6.51 7.05
CA GLU A 7 -21.38 7.01 6.15
C GLU A 7 -20.05 6.27 6.34
N PHE A 8 -19.61 6.06 7.58
CA PHE A 8 -18.37 5.33 7.86
C PHE A 8 -18.43 3.88 7.37
N ASP A 9 -19.55 3.20 7.63
CA ASP A 9 -19.79 1.82 7.18
C ASP A 9 -19.90 1.73 5.64
N HIS A 10 -20.34 2.81 4.98
CA HIS A 10 -20.35 2.92 3.52
C HIS A 10 -18.94 3.10 2.96
N PHE A 11 -18.10 3.95 3.57
CA PHE A 11 -16.70 4.11 3.16
C PHE A 11 -15.88 2.83 3.39
N GLU A 12 -16.06 2.13 4.52
CA GLU A 12 -15.39 0.84 4.77
C GLU A 12 -15.83 -0.23 3.74
N ASN A 13 -17.11 -0.24 3.34
CA ASN A 13 -17.59 -1.14 2.29
C ASN A 13 -17.03 -0.77 0.91
N GLU A 14 -16.99 0.52 0.57
CA GLU A 14 -16.44 0.98 -0.71
C GLU A 14 -14.94 0.72 -0.80
N GLU A 15 -14.18 0.93 0.28
CA GLU A 15 -12.75 0.59 0.36
C GLU A 15 -12.53 -0.93 0.19
N THR A 16 -13.37 -1.76 0.83
CA THR A 16 -13.32 -3.22 0.70
C THR A 16 -13.65 -3.67 -0.74
N LEU A 17 -14.61 -3.03 -1.41
CA LEU A 17 -15.00 -3.35 -2.78
C LEU A 17 -13.94 -2.92 -3.80
N VAL A 18 -13.34 -1.73 -3.63
CA VAL A 18 -12.25 -1.25 -4.49
C VAL A 18 -11.04 -2.19 -4.40
N LEU A 19 -10.60 -2.55 -3.19
CA LEU A 19 -9.47 -3.45 -2.97
C LEU A 19 -9.73 -4.87 -3.50
N THR A 20 -10.99 -5.34 -3.47
CA THR A 20 -11.36 -6.67 -3.98
C THR A 20 -11.42 -6.70 -5.51
N LEU A 21 -11.98 -5.66 -6.13
CA LEU A 21 -12.01 -5.51 -7.60
C LEU A 21 -10.59 -5.33 -8.19
N GLU A 22 -9.71 -4.63 -7.48
CA GLU A 22 -8.30 -4.49 -7.84
C GLU A 22 -7.51 -5.81 -7.67
N ARG A 23 -7.93 -6.71 -6.79
CA ARG A 23 -7.25 -8.01 -6.64
C ARG A 23 -7.54 -9.00 -7.77
N GLU A 24 -8.72 -8.98 -8.35
CA GLU A 24 -9.12 -9.91 -9.42
C GLU A 24 -8.74 -9.40 -10.82
N GLY A 25 -8.56 -8.09 -11.00
CA GLY A 25 -8.27 -7.46 -12.30
C GLY A 25 -6.78 -7.23 -12.61
N PHE A 26 -5.90 -7.25 -11.61
CA PHE A 26 -4.50 -6.90 -11.78
C PHE A 26 -3.57 -8.10 -11.58
N SER A 27 -2.57 -8.23 -12.45
CA SER A 27 -1.50 -9.21 -12.23
C SER A 27 -0.67 -8.82 -11.01
N GLU A 28 0.01 -9.80 -10.39
CA GLU A 28 0.90 -9.54 -9.24
C GLU A 28 1.92 -8.43 -9.54
N GLN A 29 2.42 -8.37 -10.78
CA GLN A 29 3.35 -7.33 -11.21
C GLN A 29 2.71 -5.94 -11.23
N GLN A 30 1.48 -5.81 -11.72
CA GLN A 30 0.77 -4.53 -11.72
C GLN A 30 0.38 -4.08 -10.31
N GLN A 31 0.03 -5.03 -9.44
CA GLN A 31 -0.20 -4.74 -8.01
C GLN A 31 1.07 -4.21 -7.35
N LEU A 32 2.23 -4.82 -7.63
CA LEU A 32 3.51 -4.34 -7.10
C LEU A 32 3.91 -2.97 -7.66
N GLU A 33 3.67 -2.69 -8.94
CA GLU A 33 3.88 -1.34 -9.50
C GLU A 33 2.98 -0.28 -8.85
N MET A 34 1.73 -0.62 -8.55
CA MET A 34 0.81 0.27 -7.86
C MET A 34 1.26 0.53 -6.42
N VAL A 35 1.65 -0.52 -5.70
CA VAL A 35 2.20 -0.42 -4.34
C VAL A 35 3.51 0.38 -4.33
N ASP A 36 4.38 0.23 -5.34
CA ASP A 36 5.61 1.03 -5.46
C ASP A 36 5.28 2.52 -5.56
N ARG A 37 4.30 2.91 -6.40
CA ARG A 37 3.87 4.32 -6.52
C ARG A 37 3.19 4.86 -5.27
N LEU A 38 2.50 4.01 -4.52
CA LEU A 38 1.84 4.40 -3.28
C LEU A 38 2.81 4.56 -2.11
N LEU A 39 3.86 3.73 -2.05
CA LEU A 39 4.83 3.73 -0.96
C LEU A 39 6.08 4.57 -1.25
N PHE A 40 6.35 4.87 -2.51
CA PHE A 40 7.45 5.73 -2.93
C PHE A 40 6.94 6.98 -3.64
N ASP A 41 7.00 8.11 -2.95
CA ASP A 41 6.63 9.41 -3.52
C ASP A 41 7.84 10.11 -4.13
N GLY A 42 8.08 9.86 -5.42
CA GLY A 42 9.19 10.44 -6.19
C GLY A 42 9.14 11.97 -6.34
N ASN A 43 8.04 12.63 -5.96
CA ASN A 43 7.91 14.09 -6.01
C ASN A 43 8.29 14.79 -4.70
N THR A 44 8.76 14.04 -3.70
CA THR A 44 9.15 14.58 -2.38
C THR A 44 10.66 14.52 -2.16
N ASP A 45 11.17 15.36 -1.26
CA ASP A 45 12.57 15.35 -0.86
C ASP A 45 13.00 14.05 -0.17
N ASN A 46 12.04 13.28 0.34
CA ASN A 46 12.26 11.95 0.90
C ASN A 46 11.28 10.95 0.30
N PRO A 47 11.60 10.35 -0.86
CA PRO A 47 10.71 9.41 -1.52
C PRO A 47 10.32 8.19 -0.68
N ARG A 48 11.03 7.92 0.41
CA ARG A 48 10.79 6.80 1.32
C ARG A 48 10.01 7.19 2.58
N TRP A 49 9.48 8.41 2.65
CA TRP A 49 8.86 8.94 3.86
C TRP A 49 7.72 8.05 4.38
N ILE A 50 6.93 7.46 3.47
CA ILE A 50 5.79 6.59 3.80
C ILE A 50 6.26 5.30 4.48
N ILE A 51 7.28 4.65 3.92
CA ILE A 51 7.88 3.44 4.52
C ILE A 51 8.50 3.75 5.88
N ASN A 52 9.20 4.88 6.00
CA ASN A 52 9.81 5.30 7.26
C ASN A 52 8.75 5.59 8.33
N TRP A 53 7.65 6.22 7.95
CA TRP A 53 6.50 6.46 8.82
C TRP A 53 5.82 5.17 9.23
N MET A 54 5.53 4.25 8.30
CA MET A 54 4.99 2.94 8.65
C MET A 54 5.92 2.18 9.60
N ALA A 55 7.24 2.21 9.38
CA ALA A 55 8.20 1.56 10.27
C ALA A 55 8.21 2.15 11.70
N SER A 56 7.88 3.44 11.88
CA SER A 56 7.78 4.06 13.22
C SER A 56 6.51 3.64 13.95
N GLU A 57 5.40 3.47 13.23
CA GLU A 57 4.11 3.08 13.80
C GLU A 57 3.94 1.57 13.99
N LEU A 58 4.62 0.76 13.16
CA LEU A 58 4.46 -0.69 13.17
C LEU A 58 5.25 -1.37 14.31
N PRO A 59 4.65 -2.35 15.01
CA PRO A 59 5.35 -3.20 15.95
C PRO A 59 6.41 -4.04 15.24
N SER A 60 7.43 -4.48 16.00
CA SER A 60 8.58 -5.22 15.48
C SER A 60 8.23 -6.45 14.64
N THR A 61 7.12 -7.14 14.95
CA THR A 61 6.60 -8.30 14.21
C THR A 61 6.11 -7.95 12.80
N GLN A 62 5.64 -6.72 12.57
CA GLN A 62 5.16 -6.26 11.27
C GLN A 62 6.26 -5.57 10.44
N ARG A 63 7.39 -5.21 11.09
CA ARG A 63 8.56 -4.68 10.38
C ARG A 63 9.20 -5.72 9.45
N GLU A 64 9.12 -7.01 9.78
CA GLU A 64 9.61 -8.08 8.91
C GLU A 64 8.80 -8.15 7.60
N LEU A 65 7.48 -8.00 7.67
CA LEU A 65 6.61 -7.94 6.50
C LEU A 65 6.91 -6.72 5.63
N LEU A 66 7.20 -5.57 6.26
CA LEU A 66 7.59 -4.36 5.55
C LEU A 66 8.93 -4.53 4.82
N LEU A 67 9.91 -5.19 5.44
CA LEU A 67 11.20 -5.49 4.83
C LEU A 67 11.08 -6.47 3.65
N ASP A 68 10.22 -7.48 3.77
CA ASP A 68 9.94 -8.42 2.70
C ASP A 68 9.25 -7.73 1.51
N LEU A 69 8.26 -6.88 1.79
CA LEU A 69 7.60 -6.06 0.79
C LEU A 69 8.60 -5.14 0.07
N GLU A 70 9.49 -4.49 0.81
CA GLU A 70 10.50 -3.62 0.22
C GLU A 70 11.44 -4.36 -0.75
N LYS A 71 11.85 -5.60 -0.40
CA LYS A 71 12.66 -6.45 -1.28
C LYS A 71 11.92 -6.77 -2.58
N ARG A 72 10.64 -7.17 -2.49
CA ARG A 72 9.81 -7.47 -3.66
C ARG A 72 9.64 -6.24 -4.57
N LEU A 73 9.48 -5.05 -3.99
CA LEU A 73 9.41 -3.79 -4.76
C LEU A 73 10.75 -3.42 -5.41
N ALA A 74 11.88 -3.71 -4.75
CA ALA A 74 13.20 -3.52 -5.35
C ALA A 74 13.43 -4.45 -6.54
N GLU A 75 12.98 -5.71 -6.46
CA GLU A 75 13.04 -6.67 -7.55
C GLU A 75 12.20 -6.20 -8.76
N VAL A 76 10.98 -5.73 -8.54
CA VAL A 76 10.11 -5.21 -9.62
C VAL A 76 10.73 -4.01 -10.34
N ARG A 77 11.31 -3.07 -9.59
CA ARG A 77 12.03 -1.91 -10.18
C ARG A 77 13.27 -2.33 -10.97
N SER A 78 13.92 -3.43 -10.60
CA SER A 78 15.08 -3.94 -11.34
C SER A 78 14.73 -4.63 -12.66
N VAL A 79 13.50 -5.14 -12.80
CA VAL A 79 13.00 -5.80 -14.01
C VAL A 79 12.44 -4.79 -15.04
N THR A 80 12.06 -3.60 -14.59
CA THR A 80 11.52 -2.51 -15.45
C THR A 80 12.57 -1.49 -15.91
N GLY A 81 13.86 -1.73 -15.62
CA GLY A 81 15.00 -0.90 -16.04
C GLY A 81 15.53 -1.20 -17.44
#